data_AF-A0A212JF16-F1
#
_entry.id   AF-A0A212JF16-F1
#
_cell.length_a   1.000
_cell.length_b   1.000
_cell.length_c   1.000
_cell.angle_alpha   90.00
_cell.angle_beta   90.00
_cell.angle_gamma   90.00
#
_symmetry.space_group_name_H-M   'P 1'
#
loop_
_entity.id
_entity.type
_entity.pdbx_description
1 polymer ?
#
loop_
_entity_poly.entity_id
_entity_poly.type
_entity_poly.pdbx_seq_one_letter_code
_entity_poly.pdbx_strand_id
1 'polypeptide(L)'
;MSDEKPEAAVYKQISTEMRQGLRDIFERISTASKGQPLPPPNPDALFLEASSQLDEVLKDTESATMTIMEIVERHLDLQEQNAAHLAGLRNGGADAAPITELEANNQRLGDDLTSVLTALSFQDITGQRIKKVVSALNQIEAMVVELYVSSGLILDGAEKDPTKNVQELQNEARQAVKEFNQGRSELKGPDKTAASQGAIDDMLSQLGL
;
A
#
# COMPACT_ATOMS: atom_id res chain seq x y z
N MET A 1 -20.96 -0.15 -22.04
CA MET A 1 -21.30 -0.72 -20.72
C MET A 1 -19.96 -1.03 -20.10
N SER A 2 -19.56 -0.23 -19.12
CA SER A 2 -18.18 -0.19 -18.64
C SER A 2 -17.99 -1.23 -17.55
N ASP A 3 -17.24 -2.28 -17.85
CA ASP A 3 -16.70 -3.22 -16.87
C ASP A 3 -15.73 -2.48 -15.95
N GLU A 4 -16.18 -2.03 -14.77
CA GLU A 4 -15.27 -1.77 -13.66
C GLU A 4 -14.70 -3.13 -13.23
N LYS A 5 -13.39 -3.32 -13.42
CA LYS A 5 -12.66 -4.56 -13.07
C LYS A 5 -13.02 -4.99 -11.63
N PRO A 6 -13.33 -6.27 -11.38
CA PRO A 6 -13.79 -6.77 -10.07
C PRO A 6 -12.82 -6.46 -8.92
N GLU A 7 -11.52 -6.33 -9.19
CA GLU A 7 -10.53 -5.91 -8.20
C GLU A 7 -10.78 -4.49 -7.67
N ALA A 8 -11.09 -3.53 -8.55
CA ALA A 8 -11.37 -2.15 -8.14
C ALA A 8 -12.65 -2.06 -7.29
N ALA A 9 -13.64 -2.91 -7.57
CA ALA A 9 -14.86 -3.02 -6.75
C ALA A 9 -14.56 -3.58 -5.36
N VAL A 10 -13.68 -4.58 -5.26
CA VAL A 10 -13.23 -5.16 -3.98
C VAL A 10 -12.45 -4.14 -3.15
N TYR A 11 -11.51 -3.39 -3.75
CA TYR A 11 -10.79 -2.32 -3.04
C TYR A 11 -11.73 -1.22 -2.53
N LYS A 12 -12.68 -0.78 -3.36
CA LYS A 12 -13.71 0.19 -2.94
C LYS A 12 -14.54 -0.35 -1.79
N GLN A 13 -14.97 -1.61 -1.83
CA GLN A 13 -15.78 -2.21 -0.78
C GLN A 13 -15.02 -2.31 0.54
N ILE A 14 -13.78 -2.84 0.53
CA ILE A 14 -12.93 -2.94 1.72
C ILE A 14 -12.64 -1.55 2.31
N SER A 15 -12.33 -0.56 1.46
CA SER A 15 -12.12 0.82 1.94
C SER A 15 -13.37 1.42 2.59
N THR A 16 -14.55 1.01 2.15
CA THR A 16 -15.83 1.50 2.66
C THR A 16 -16.13 0.84 4.00
N GLU A 17 -15.95 -0.48 4.11
CA GLU A 17 -16.10 -1.23 5.36
C GLU A 17 -15.10 -0.77 6.43
N MET A 18 -13.83 -0.54 6.08
CA MET A 18 -12.84 0.02 7.01
C MET A 18 -13.21 1.42 7.50
N ARG A 19 -13.64 2.32 6.60
CA ARG A 19 -14.09 3.67 6.96
C ARG A 19 -15.33 3.63 7.86
N GLN A 20 -16.27 2.74 7.55
CA GLN A 20 -17.46 2.51 8.37
C GLN A 20 -17.06 2.01 9.76
N GLY A 21 -16.22 0.98 9.85
CA GLY A 21 -15.77 0.43 11.14
C GLY A 21 -15.02 1.45 12.00
N LEU A 22 -14.19 2.30 11.40
CA LEU A 22 -13.52 3.37 12.12
C LEU A 22 -14.48 4.45 12.61
N ARG A 23 -15.48 4.82 11.80
CA ARG A 23 -16.55 5.71 12.24
C ARG A 23 -17.35 5.10 13.38
N ASP A 24 -17.72 3.83 13.28
CA ASP A 24 -18.48 3.14 14.32
C ASP A 24 -17.69 3.06 15.62
N ILE A 25 -16.38 2.79 15.56
CA ILE A 25 -15.48 2.81 16.72
C ILE A 25 -15.44 4.24 17.31
N PHE A 26 -15.23 5.26 16.48
CA PHE A 26 -15.20 6.66 16.92
C PHE A 26 -16.53 7.09 17.54
N GLU A 27 -17.65 6.67 16.96
CA GLU A 27 -19.00 7.01 17.40
C GLU A 27 -19.32 6.34 18.75
N ARG A 28 -19.00 5.04 18.90
CA ARG A 28 -19.14 4.29 20.18
C ARG A 28 -18.27 4.89 21.29
N ILE A 29 -17.08 5.36 20.95
CA ILE A 29 -16.15 5.96 21.90
C ILE A 29 -16.60 7.38 22.27
N SER A 30 -17.06 8.17 21.30
CA SER A 30 -17.59 9.51 21.56
C SER A 30 -18.87 9.49 22.41
N THR A 31 -19.72 8.49 22.21
CA THR A 31 -20.91 8.26 23.05
C THR A 31 -20.54 7.82 24.46
N ALA A 32 -19.49 7.00 24.64
CA ALA A 32 -18.94 6.67 25.95
C ALA A 32 -18.27 7.88 26.65
N SER A 33 -17.67 8.81 25.89
CA SER A 33 -16.93 9.99 26.38
C SER A 33 -17.81 11.19 26.79
N LYS A 34 -19.15 11.02 26.94
CA LYS A 34 -20.11 12.09 27.32
C LYS A 34 -19.96 13.39 26.51
N GLY A 35 -19.76 13.29 25.19
CA GLY A 35 -19.89 14.44 24.28
C GLY A 35 -18.73 15.43 24.25
N GLN A 36 -17.53 15.08 24.69
CA GLN A 36 -16.33 15.90 24.46
C GLN A 36 -15.69 15.61 23.09
N PRO A 37 -15.23 16.65 22.36
CA PRO A 37 -14.63 16.46 21.04
C PRO A 37 -13.25 15.82 21.20
N LEU A 38 -13.11 14.58 20.72
CA LEU A 38 -11.80 14.03 20.39
C LEU A 38 -11.15 14.95 19.33
N PRO A 39 -9.84 15.25 19.41
CA PRO A 39 -9.17 15.96 18.32
C PRO A 39 -9.40 15.13 17.06
N PRO A 40 -9.90 15.68 15.94
CA PRO A 40 -10.12 14.87 14.76
C PRO A 40 -8.73 14.47 14.28
N PRO A 41 -8.34 13.20 14.37
CA PRO A 41 -7.42 12.78 13.35
C PRO A 41 -8.23 12.79 12.05
N ASN A 42 -7.60 12.98 10.89
CA ASN A 42 -8.32 12.84 9.62
C ASN A 42 -7.96 11.48 8.99
N PRO A 43 -8.33 10.34 9.61
CA PRO A 43 -8.02 9.03 9.04
C PRO A 43 -8.67 8.91 7.67
N ASP A 44 -9.87 9.48 7.48
CA ASP A 44 -10.55 9.55 6.19
C ASP A 44 -9.66 10.16 5.09
N ALA A 45 -8.90 11.23 5.39
CA ALA A 45 -7.95 11.81 4.45
C ALA A 45 -6.73 10.90 4.20
N LEU A 46 -6.18 10.25 5.23
CA LEU A 46 -5.06 9.30 5.09
C LEU A 46 -5.46 8.07 4.26
N PHE A 47 -6.68 7.56 4.45
CA PHE A 47 -7.24 6.48 3.64
C PHE A 47 -7.44 6.91 2.19
N LEU A 48 -8.00 8.09 1.96
CA LEU A 48 -8.20 8.61 0.62
C LEU A 48 -6.87 8.81 -0.11
N GLU A 49 -5.87 9.34 0.58
CA GLU A 49 -4.51 9.50 0.06
C GLU A 49 -3.89 8.13 -0.27
N ALA A 50 -3.93 7.18 0.67
CA ALA A 50 -3.41 5.84 0.45
C ALA A 50 -4.09 5.14 -0.74
N SER A 51 -5.41 5.22 -0.84
CA SER A 51 -6.18 4.65 -1.96
C SER A 51 -5.80 5.31 -3.28
N SER A 52 -5.69 6.65 -3.32
CA SER A 52 -5.29 7.37 -4.53
C SER A 52 -3.86 7.02 -4.96
N GLN A 53 -2.93 6.84 -4.02
CA GLN A 53 -1.57 6.41 -4.36
C GLN A 53 -1.54 4.98 -4.93
N LEU A 54 -2.35 4.07 -4.41
CA LEU A 54 -2.45 2.70 -4.94
C LEU A 54 -3.07 2.66 -6.35
N ASP A 55 -4.11 3.45 -6.61
CA ASP A 55 -4.71 3.56 -7.95
C ASP A 55 -3.69 4.05 -8.99
N GLU A 56 -2.89 5.04 -8.62
CA GLU A 56 -1.83 5.56 -9.48
C GLU A 56 -0.73 4.51 -9.74
N VAL A 57 -0.36 3.73 -8.71
CA VAL A 57 0.56 2.58 -8.87
C VAL A 57 0.00 1.57 -9.86
N LEU A 58 -1.29 1.23 -9.74
CA LEU A 58 -1.94 0.27 -10.64
C LEU A 58 -1.95 0.79 -12.08
N LYS A 59 -2.25 2.08 -12.28
CA LYS A 59 -2.22 2.71 -13.60
C LYS A 59 -0.82 2.74 -14.21
N ASP A 60 0.19 3.17 -13.45
CA ASP A 60 1.58 3.26 -13.91
C ASP A 60 2.13 1.87 -14.26
N THR A 61 1.82 0.87 -13.43
CA THR A 61 2.21 -0.54 -13.67
C THR A 61 1.53 -1.13 -14.90
N GLU A 62 0.23 -0.91 -15.09
CA GLU A 62 -0.52 -1.39 -16.27
C GLU A 62 0.03 -0.75 -17.56
N SER A 63 0.20 0.58 -17.56
CA SER A 63 0.71 1.32 -18.71
C SER A 63 2.11 0.87 -19.12
N ALA A 64 3.02 0.71 -18.15
CA ALA A 64 4.37 0.26 -18.43
C ALA A 64 4.39 -1.20 -18.92
N THR A 65 3.59 -2.07 -18.31
CA THR A 65 3.49 -3.47 -18.72
C THR A 65 2.98 -3.59 -20.16
N MET A 66 1.95 -2.82 -20.53
CA MET A 66 1.42 -2.79 -21.90
C MET A 66 2.48 -2.33 -22.90
N THR A 67 3.20 -1.25 -22.58
CA THR A 67 4.30 -0.74 -23.42
C THR A 67 5.39 -1.81 -23.62
N ILE A 68 5.78 -2.50 -22.55
CA ILE A 68 6.80 -3.56 -22.61
C ILE A 68 6.31 -4.73 -23.46
N MET A 69 5.05 -5.16 -23.28
CA MET A 69 4.47 -6.24 -24.09
C MET A 69 4.46 -5.89 -25.58
N GLU A 70 4.01 -4.69 -25.95
CA GLU A 70 4.01 -4.23 -27.34
C GLU A 70 5.41 -4.22 -27.97
N ILE A 71 6.44 -3.86 -27.19
CA ILE A 71 7.83 -3.90 -27.66
C ILE A 71 8.31 -5.34 -27.83
N VAL A 72 8.01 -6.21 -26.86
CA VAL A 72 8.42 -7.63 -26.92
C VAL A 72 7.73 -8.36 -28.09
N GLU A 73 6.45 -8.09 -28.36
CA GLU A 73 5.75 -8.62 -29.54
C GLU A 73 6.45 -8.16 -30.83
N ARG A 74 6.77 -6.87 -30.95
CA ARG A 74 7.52 -6.35 -32.10
C ARG A 74 8.89 -7.01 -32.26
N HIS A 75 9.58 -7.28 -31.16
CA HIS A 75 10.85 -7.99 -31.17
C HIS A 75 10.72 -9.42 -31.71
N LEU A 76 9.66 -10.13 -31.33
CA LEU A 76 9.39 -11.48 -31.84
C LEU A 76 9.19 -11.46 -33.37
N ASP A 77 8.39 -10.53 -33.88
CA ASP A 77 8.16 -10.37 -35.32
C ASP A 77 9.46 -10.05 -36.07
N LEU A 78 10.27 -9.13 -35.54
CA LEU A 78 11.56 -8.76 -36.14
C LEU A 78 12.55 -9.93 -36.10
N GLN A 79 12.56 -10.74 -35.04
CA GLN A 79 13.40 -11.93 -34.95
C GLN A 79 13.00 -12.98 -35.99
N GLU A 80 11.70 -13.20 -36.21
CA GLU A 80 11.22 -14.12 -37.25
C GLU A 80 11.64 -13.66 -38.66
N GLN A 81 11.47 -12.36 -38.95
CA GLN A 81 11.92 -11.76 -40.23
C GLN A 81 13.43 -11.92 -40.42
N ASN A 82 14.21 -11.63 -39.38
CA ASN A 82 15.66 -11.77 -39.43
C ASN A 82 16.08 -13.23 -39.66
N ALA A 83 15.40 -14.20 -39.04
CA ALA A 83 15.67 -15.62 -39.28
C ALA A 83 15.40 -16.02 -40.75
N ALA A 84 14.32 -15.52 -41.35
CA ALA A 84 14.01 -15.75 -42.76
C ALA A 84 15.06 -15.14 -43.70
N HIS A 85 15.50 -13.89 -43.44
CA HIS A 85 16.56 -13.25 -44.20
C HIS A 85 17.90 -14.01 -44.10
N LEU A 86 18.28 -14.44 -42.90
CA LEU A 86 19.50 -15.23 -42.68
C LEU A 86 19.46 -16.58 -43.39
N ALA A 87 18.30 -17.26 -43.41
CA ALA A 87 18.12 -18.51 -44.15
C ALA A 87 18.29 -18.31 -45.67
N GLY A 88 17.75 -17.21 -46.20
CA GLY A 88 17.93 -16.83 -47.62
C GLY A 88 19.39 -16.60 -47.99
N LEU A 89 20.15 -15.89 -47.15
CA LEU A 89 21.58 -15.63 -47.35
C LEU A 89 22.41 -16.93 -47.34
N ARG A 90 22.12 -17.87 -46.42
CA ARG A 90 22.82 -19.17 -46.34
C ARG A 90 22.62 -20.06 -47.57
N ASN A 91 21.51 -19.89 -48.28
CA ASN A 91 21.19 -20.64 -49.49
C ASN A 91 21.84 -20.05 -50.76
N GLY A 92 22.77 -19.10 -50.63
CA GLY A 92 23.60 -18.59 -51.73
C GLY A 92 23.06 -17.32 -52.39
N GLY A 93 22.00 -16.71 -51.87
CA GLY A 93 21.52 -15.40 -52.33
C GLY A 93 22.41 -14.29 -51.77
N ALA A 94 23.42 -13.85 -52.52
CA ALA A 94 24.26 -12.70 -52.15
C ALA A 94 23.65 -11.37 -52.63
N ASP A 95 22.40 -11.08 -52.22
CA ASP A 95 21.78 -9.78 -52.44
C ASP A 95 22.04 -8.85 -51.26
N ALA A 96 22.29 -7.57 -51.54
CA ALA A 96 22.53 -6.56 -50.51
C ALA A 96 21.27 -6.22 -49.70
N ALA A 97 20.09 -6.40 -50.29
CA ALA A 97 18.82 -5.99 -49.69
C ALA A 97 18.49 -6.72 -48.35
N PRO A 98 18.59 -8.06 -48.24
CA PRO A 98 18.41 -8.75 -46.95
C PRO A 98 19.41 -8.31 -45.87
N ILE A 99 20.64 -7.93 -46.26
CA ILE A 99 21.66 -7.47 -45.31
C ILE A 99 21.25 -6.11 -44.74
N THR A 100 20.79 -5.19 -45.58
CA THR A 100 20.30 -3.86 -45.15
C THR A 100 19.07 -3.96 -44.25
N GLU A 101 18.13 -4.87 -44.55
CA GLU A 101 16.97 -5.14 -43.68
C GLU A 101 17.40 -5.71 -42.32
N LEU A 102 18.37 -6.64 -42.28
CA LEU A 102 18.93 -7.17 -41.04
C LEU A 102 19.59 -6.07 -40.18
N GLU A 103 20.35 -5.16 -40.80
CA GLU A 103 20.97 -4.02 -40.12
C GLU A 103 19.92 -3.07 -39.53
N ALA A 104 18.88 -2.73 -40.32
CA ALA A 104 17.78 -1.88 -39.87
C ALA A 104 16.99 -2.51 -38.72
N ASN A 105 16.69 -3.81 -38.81
CA ASN A 105 16.00 -4.55 -37.76
C ASN A 105 16.84 -4.62 -36.47
N ASN A 106 18.15 -4.85 -36.58
CA ASN A 106 19.03 -4.87 -35.41
C ASN A 106 19.09 -3.51 -34.71
N GLN A 107 19.18 -2.41 -35.48
CA GLN A 107 19.10 -1.07 -34.91
C GLN A 107 17.77 -0.86 -34.17
N ARG A 108 16.66 -1.26 -34.79
CA ARG A 108 15.33 -1.13 -34.18
C ARG A 108 15.19 -1.96 -32.90
N LEU A 109 15.72 -3.19 -32.88
CA LEU A 109 15.77 -4.01 -31.66
C LEU A 109 16.51 -3.28 -30.53
N GLY A 110 17.65 -2.65 -30.82
CA GLY A 110 18.43 -1.88 -29.85
C GLY A 110 17.70 -0.65 -29.30
N ASP A 111 17.04 0.12 -30.17
CA ASP A 111 16.25 1.30 -29.78
C ASP A 111 15.05 0.89 -28.91
N ASP A 112 14.40 -0.22 -29.26
CA ASP A 112 13.30 -0.80 -28.50
C ASP A 112 13.76 -1.29 -27.10
N LEU A 113 14.95 -1.90 -26.96
CA LEU A 113 15.51 -2.25 -25.64
C LEU A 113 15.73 -1.01 -24.77
N THR A 114 16.18 0.10 -25.35
CA THR A 114 16.31 1.38 -24.64
C THR A 114 14.94 1.90 -24.17
N SER A 115 13.92 1.72 -24.99
CA SER A 115 12.53 2.06 -24.66
C SER A 115 11.98 1.19 -23.53
N VAL A 116 12.28 -0.12 -23.51
CA VAL A 116 11.93 -1.03 -22.40
C VAL A 116 12.60 -0.61 -21.09
N LEU A 117 13.90 -0.31 -21.13
CA LEU A 117 14.63 0.19 -19.95
C LEU A 117 14.01 1.47 -19.40
N THR A 118 13.59 2.37 -20.30
CA THR A 118 12.91 3.61 -19.93
C THR A 118 11.54 3.33 -19.34
N ALA A 119 10.76 2.43 -19.95
CA ALA A 119 9.46 2.02 -19.44
C ALA A 119 9.58 1.50 -18.01
N LEU A 120 10.51 0.58 -17.74
CA LEU A 120 10.78 -0.02 -16.41
C LEU A 120 11.13 0.99 -15.30
N SER A 121 11.50 2.23 -15.65
CA SER A 121 11.75 3.29 -14.65
C SER A 121 10.52 3.62 -13.78
N PHE A 122 9.31 3.24 -14.20
CA PHE A 122 8.08 3.36 -13.39
C PHE A 122 8.20 2.68 -12.01
N GLN A 123 9.09 1.69 -11.89
CA GLN A 123 9.27 0.92 -10.66
C GLN A 123 9.77 1.78 -9.49
N ASP A 124 10.62 2.78 -9.73
CA ASP A 124 11.11 3.67 -8.67
C ASP A 124 9.98 4.55 -8.12
N ILE A 125 9.22 5.18 -9.02
CA ILE A 125 8.06 6.00 -8.67
C ILE A 125 7.03 5.14 -7.91
N THR A 126 6.74 3.94 -8.42
CA THR A 126 5.83 2.99 -7.78
C THR A 126 6.29 2.62 -6.37
N GLY A 127 7.59 2.33 -6.19
CA GLY A 127 8.17 2.05 -4.87
C GLY A 127 8.02 3.22 -3.90
N GLN A 128 8.19 4.46 -4.36
CA GLN A 128 7.97 5.66 -3.55
C GLN A 128 6.49 5.83 -3.15
N ARG A 129 5.56 5.62 -4.08
CA ARG A 129 4.11 5.67 -3.80
C ARG A 129 3.69 4.60 -2.78
N ILE A 130 4.17 3.37 -2.92
CA ILE A 130 3.92 2.29 -1.95
C ILE A 130 4.44 2.67 -0.55
N LYS A 131 5.63 3.27 -0.44
CA LYS A 131 6.14 3.75 0.85
C LYS A 131 5.21 4.79 1.51
N LYS A 132 4.61 5.70 0.73
CA LYS A 132 3.63 6.66 1.24
C LYS A 132 2.38 5.97 1.77
N VAL A 133 1.87 4.98 1.03
CA VAL A 133 0.72 4.15 1.46
C VAL A 133 1.02 3.45 2.78
N VAL A 134 2.17 2.78 2.89
CA VAL A 134 2.60 2.10 4.12
C VAL A 134 2.70 3.08 5.28
N SER A 135 3.25 4.27 5.06
CA SER A 135 3.33 5.32 6.10
C SER A 135 1.94 5.78 6.55
N ALA A 136 1.00 5.99 5.62
CA ALA A 136 -0.37 6.36 5.95
C ALA A 136 -1.09 5.26 6.76
N LEU A 137 -0.92 3.99 6.38
CA LEU A 137 -1.47 2.85 7.11
C LEU A 137 -0.89 2.74 8.53
N ASN A 138 0.41 2.95 8.71
CA ASN A 138 1.04 2.94 10.03
C ASN A 138 0.50 4.07 10.93
N GLN A 139 0.21 5.25 10.36
CA GLN A 139 -0.40 6.36 11.10
C GLN A 139 -1.84 6.05 11.51
N ILE A 140 -2.61 5.42 10.61
CA ILE A 140 -3.95 4.94 10.91
C ILE A 140 -3.91 3.87 12.02
N GLU A 141 -3.00 2.90 11.94
CA GLU A 141 -2.83 1.86 12.97
C GLU A 141 -2.56 2.50 14.33
N ALA A 142 -1.60 3.41 14.41
CA ALA A 142 -1.24 4.08 15.66
C ALA A 142 -2.44 4.83 16.27
N MET A 143 -3.23 5.47 15.43
CA MET A 143 -4.43 6.20 15.84
C MET A 143 -5.55 5.28 16.34
N VAL A 144 -5.76 4.13 15.70
CA VAL A 144 -6.75 3.13 16.16
C VAL A 144 -6.33 2.55 17.50
N VAL A 145 -5.04 2.24 17.65
CA VAL A 145 -4.49 1.71 18.91
C VAL A 145 -4.61 2.76 20.01
N GLU A 146 -4.23 4.02 19.76
CA GLU A 146 -4.40 5.11 20.72
C GLU A 146 -5.87 5.28 21.13
N LEU A 147 -6.79 5.24 20.16
CA LEU A 147 -8.21 5.39 20.41
C LEU A 147 -8.76 4.20 21.23
N TYR A 148 -8.35 2.97 20.93
CA TYR A 148 -8.77 1.77 21.65
C TYR A 148 -8.24 1.75 23.10
N VAL A 149 -6.93 1.99 23.27
CA VAL A 149 -6.28 2.01 24.59
C VAL A 149 -6.82 3.14 25.44
N SER A 150 -6.93 4.35 24.88
CA SER A 150 -7.46 5.49 25.65
C SER A 150 -8.90 5.27 26.09
N SER A 151 -9.74 4.67 25.24
CA SER A 151 -11.13 4.38 25.57
C SER A 151 -11.29 3.27 26.60
N GLY A 152 -10.49 2.20 26.49
CA GLY A 152 -10.45 1.13 27.48
C GLY A 152 -10.04 1.65 28.86
N LEU A 153 -9.00 2.50 28.91
CA LEU A 153 -8.53 3.11 30.17
C LEU A 153 -9.54 4.11 30.76
N ILE A 154 -10.23 4.87 29.93
CA ILE A 154 -11.28 5.80 30.40
C ILE A 154 -12.47 5.02 30.97
N LEU A 155 -12.90 3.93 30.31
CA LEU A 155 -14.00 3.08 30.79
C LEU A 155 -13.63 2.38 32.11
N ASP A 156 -12.45 1.76 32.18
CA ASP A 156 -11.97 1.08 33.40
C ASP A 156 -11.77 2.06 34.57
N GLY A 157 -11.22 3.25 34.31
CA GLY A 157 -11.06 4.28 35.32
C GLY A 157 -12.39 4.87 35.81
N ALA A 158 -13.39 4.99 34.94
CA ALA A 158 -14.74 5.42 35.33
C ALA A 158 -15.49 4.36 36.15
N GLU A 159 -15.24 3.07 35.92
CA GLU A 159 -15.79 1.97 36.73
C GLU A 159 -15.10 1.86 38.10
N LYS A 160 -13.77 1.98 38.14
CA LYS A 160 -12.97 1.85 39.37
C LYS A 160 -13.04 3.06 40.30
N ASP A 161 -13.16 4.27 39.75
CA ASP A 161 -13.28 5.49 40.54
C ASP A 161 -14.29 6.47 39.92
N PRO A 162 -15.58 6.36 40.29
CA PRO A 162 -16.65 7.21 39.75
C PRO A 162 -16.51 8.71 40.09
N THR A 163 -15.57 9.07 40.98
CA THR A 163 -15.36 10.44 41.43
C THR A 163 -14.32 11.21 40.61
N LYS A 164 -13.48 10.49 39.83
CA LYS A 164 -12.50 11.12 38.94
C LYS A 164 -13.18 11.89 37.82
N ASN A 165 -12.62 13.06 37.53
CA ASN A 165 -13.04 13.87 36.38
C ASN A 165 -12.56 13.20 35.07
N VAL A 166 -13.40 13.25 34.03
CA VAL A 166 -13.10 12.84 32.65
C VAL A 166 -11.73 13.37 32.15
N GLN A 167 -11.33 14.59 32.54
CA GLN A 167 -10.05 15.19 32.17
C GLN A 167 -8.85 14.52 32.86
N GLU A 168 -9.01 14.02 34.09
CA GLU A 168 -7.96 13.27 34.78
C GLU A 168 -7.79 11.88 34.16
N LEU A 169 -8.91 11.21 33.86
CA LEU A 169 -8.92 9.93 33.14
C LEU A 169 -8.32 10.04 31.74
N GLN A 170 -8.59 11.13 31.00
CA GLN A 170 -7.97 11.38 29.70
C GLN A 170 -6.46 11.64 29.80
N ASN A 171 -6.01 12.34 30.83
CA ASN A 171 -4.59 12.61 31.02
C ASN A 171 -3.83 11.31 31.37
N GLU A 172 -4.41 10.48 32.24
CA GLU A 172 -3.88 9.14 32.56
C GLU A 172 -3.84 8.25 31.31
N ALA A 173 -4.94 8.21 30.55
CA ALA A 173 -5.02 7.47 29.29
C ALA A 173 -3.98 7.93 28.26
N ARG A 174 -3.82 9.25 28.06
CA ARG A 174 -2.81 9.82 27.14
C ARG A 174 -1.39 9.51 27.60
N GLN A 175 -1.14 9.50 28.90
CA GLN A 175 0.17 9.21 29.44
C GLN A 175 0.52 7.74 29.26
N ALA A 176 -0.42 6.83 29.54
CA ALA A 176 -0.27 5.40 29.27
C ALA A 176 -0.07 5.09 27.78
N VAL A 177 -0.79 5.77 26.86
CA VAL A 177 -0.58 5.63 25.41
C VAL A 177 0.82 6.11 25.01
N LYS A 178 1.32 7.20 25.59
CA LYS A 178 2.69 7.69 25.32
C LYS A 178 3.75 6.69 25.77
N GLU A 179 3.60 6.10 26.95
CA GLU A 179 4.51 5.06 27.45
C GLU A 179 4.45 3.80 26.58
N PHE A 180 3.24 3.39 26.16
CA PHE A 180 3.04 2.27 25.23
C PHE A 180 3.72 2.50 23.87
N ASN A 181 3.57 3.70 23.30
CA ASN A 181 4.18 4.05 22.01
C ASN A 181 5.70 4.16 22.10
N GLN A 182 6.25 4.59 23.24
CA GLN A 182 7.70 4.58 23.48
C GLN A 182 8.26 3.15 23.50
N GLY A 183 7.56 2.20 24.12
CA GLY A 183 7.93 0.78 24.11
C GLY A 183 7.90 0.14 22.72
N ARG A 184 6.96 0.54 21.84
CA ARG A 184 6.93 0.10 20.43
C ARG A 184 8.07 0.67 19.60
N SER A 185 8.54 1.89 19.88
CA SER A 185 9.64 2.50 19.13
C SER A 185 10.99 1.82 19.40
N GLU A 186 11.12 1.06 20.50
CA GLU A 186 12.30 0.25 20.82
C GLU A 186 12.27 -1.15 20.18
N LEU A 187 11.11 -1.59 19.69
CA LEU A 187 10.97 -2.84 18.95
C LEU A 187 11.41 -2.62 17.50
N LYS A 188 12.70 -2.88 17.26
CA LYS A 188 13.29 -3.05 15.92
C LYS A 188 12.42 -3.99 15.07
N GLY A 189 12.39 -3.69 13.76
CA GLY A 189 11.64 -4.40 12.73
C GLY A 189 11.87 -5.92 12.66
N PRO A 190 11.20 -6.59 11.72
CA PRO A 190 10.65 -7.93 11.90
C PRO A 190 11.74 -8.99 12.01
N ASP A 191 12.03 -9.45 13.24
CA ASP A 191 12.52 -10.80 13.43
C ASP A 191 11.32 -11.76 13.45
N LYS A 192 11.40 -12.74 12.54
CA LYS A 192 10.35 -13.60 12.00
C LYS A 192 9.67 -14.58 12.97
N THR A 193 9.76 -14.41 14.28
CA THR A 193 9.19 -15.38 15.21
C THR A 193 8.73 -14.74 16.52
N ALA A 194 7.44 -14.87 16.80
CA ALA A 194 6.87 -14.97 18.15
C ALA A 194 6.59 -13.69 18.98
N ALA A 195 6.58 -12.47 18.41
CA ALA A 195 6.31 -11.26 19.21
C ALA A 195 4.84 -10.76 19.23
N SER A 196 3.89 -11.42 18.55
CA SER A 196 2.55 -10.84 18.31
C SER A 196 1.38 -11.54 19.02
N GLN A 197 1.63 -12.36 20.05
CA GLN A 197 0.53 -13.04 20.74
C GLN A 197 0.67 -12.98 22.27
N GLY A 198 1.86 -13.22 22.82
CA GLY A 198 2.09 -13.13 24.26
C GLY A 198 1.88 -11.72 24.83
N ALA A 199 2.31 -10.67 24.13
CA ALA A 199 2.10 -9.29 24.59
C ALA A 199 0.62 -8.84 24.53
N ILE A 200 -0.17 -9.47 23.64
CA ILE A 200 -1.61 -9.20 23.53
C ILE A 200 -2.37 -9.98 24.61
N ASP A 201 -2.00 -11.24 24.85
CA ASP A 201 -2.56 -12.07 25.92
C ASP A 201 -2.23 -11.51 27.32
N ASP A 202 -1.01 -11.01 27.52
CA ASP A 202 -0.62 -10.34 28.77
C ASP A 202 -1.44 -9.05 29.00
N MET A 203 -1.72 -8.29 27.93
CA MET A 203 -2.57 -7.11 27.98
C MET A 203 -4.04 -7.45 28.28
N LEU A 204 -4.58 -8.50 27.65
CA LEU A 204 -5.95 -8.94 27.91
C LEU A 204 -6.10 -9.40 29.36
N SER A 205 -5.11 -10.16 29.86
CA SER A 205 -5.12 -10.63 31.24
C SER A 205 -5.04 -9.48 32.27
N GLN A 206 -4.27 -8.41 31.98
CA GLN A 206 -4.18 -7.23 32.84
C GLN A 206 -5.46 -6.38 32.81
N LEU A 207 -6.26 -6.49 31.74
CA LEU A 207 -7.57 -5.85 31.58
C LEU A 207 -8.73 -6.74 32.07
N GLY A 208 -8.46 -7.93 32.59
CA GLY A 208 -9.46 -8.83 33.16
C GLY A 208 -10.32 -9.59 32.14
N LEU A 209 -9.82 -9.75 30.91
CA LEU A 209 -10.38 -10.60 29.86
C LEU A 209 -9.44 -11.78 29.55
#